data_AF-A0A1M6J5S5-F1
#
_entry.id   AF-A0A1M6J5S5-F1
#
_cell.length_a   1.000
_cell.length_b   1.000
_cell.length_c   1.000
_cell.angle_alpha   90.00
_cell.angle_beta   90.00
_cell.angle_gamma   90.00
#
_symmetry.space_group_name_H-M   'P 1'
#
loop_
_entity.id
_entity.type
_entity.pdbx_description
1 polymer ?
#
loop_
_entity_poly.entity_id
_entity_poly.type
_entity_poly.pdbx_seq_one_letter_code
_entity_poly.pdbx_strand_id
1 'polypeptide(L)'
;MEEVGYDILYIIYSTQLSYKKEKTFIIDESRPLYVTINEIIKKGQDKGEFRNDISSAELTKMIFRTIRGTFYEWCLNDGKFNLIDDGAKFYKIFLSSFRKDVSQP
;
A
#
# COMPACT_ATOMS: atom_id res chain seq x y z
N MET A 1 -5.74 -23.57 1.63
CA MET A 1 -6.25 -22.19 1.86
C MET A 1 -5.36 -21.13 1.20
N GLU A 2 -4.10 -21.42 0.84
CA GLU A 2 -3.21 -20.45 0.16
C GLU A 2 -3.55 -20.16 -1.31
N GLU A 3 -4.10 -21.12 -2.06
CA GLU A 3 -4.46 -20.93 -3.49
C GLU A 3 -5.51 -19.84 -3.73
N VAL A 4 -6.51 -19.72 -2.84
CA VAL A 4 -7.64 -18.80 -3.03
C VAL A 4 -7.20 -17.33 -3.07
N GLY A 5 -6.16 -16.96 -2.32
CA GLY A 5 -5.66 -15.59 -2.29
C GLY A 5 -4.94 -15.17 -3.57
N TYR A 6 -4.13 -16.08 -4.13
CA TYR A 6 -3.38 -15.87 -5.36
C TYR A 6 -4.30 -15.74 -6.57
N ASP A 7 -5.20 -16.71 -6.76
CA ASP A 7 -6.09 -16.74 -7.92
C ASP A 7 -6.97 -15.50 -8.00
N ILE A 8 -7.52 -15.06 -6.86
CA ILE A 8 -8.35 -13.85 -6.78
C ILE A 8 -7.53 -12.61 -7.16
N LEU A 9 -6.32 -12.44 -6.61
CA LEU A 9 -5.48 -11.28 -6.92
C LEU A 9 -5.03 -11.30 -8.39
N TYR A 10 -4.64 -12.46 -8.93
CA TYR A 10 -4.27 -12.61 -10.33
C TYR A 10 -5.43 -12.22 -11.27
N ILE A 11 -6.65 -12.71 -11.01
CA ILE A 11 -7.85 -12.37 -11.78
C ILE A 11 -8.14 -10.88 -11.68
N ILE A 12 -8.10 -10.30 -10.48
CA ILE A 12 -8.33 -8.87 -10.26
C ILE A 12 -7.30 -8.04 -11.04
N TYR A 13 -6.00 -8.32 -10.95
CA TYR A 13 -5.00 -7.52 -11.67
C TYR A 13 -5.08 -7.70 -13.19
N SER A 14 -5.23 -8.93 -13.68
CA SER A 14 -5.32 -9.22 -15.12
C SER A 14 -6.54 -8.57 -15.77
N THR A 15 -7.71 -8.63 -15.12
CA THR A 15 -8.94 -8.00 -15.62
C THR A 15 -8.82 -6.47 -15.64
N GLN A 16 -8.30 -5.87 -14.58
CA GLN A 16 -8.20 -4.41 -14.47
C GLN A 16 -7.15 -3.81 -15.43
N LEU A 17 -6.10 -4.56 -15.78
CA LEU A 17 -5.13 -4.15 -16.80
C LEU A 17 -5.67 -4.35 -18.23
N SER A 18 -6.48 -5.39 -18.45
CA SER A 18 -7.04 -5.73 -19.76
C SER A 18 -8.25 -4.87 -20.15
N TYR A 19 -9.06 -4.43 -19.18
CA TYR A 19 -10.29 -3.67 -19.41
C TYR A 19 -10.18 -2.24 -18.87
N LYS A 20 -9.80 -1.29 -19.73
CA LYS A 20 -9.56 0.14 -19.40
C LYS A 20 -10.81 0.97 -19.01
N LYS A 21 -12.02 0.40 -18.91
CA LYS A 21 -13.28 1.17 -18.97
C LYS A 21 -14.02 1.43 -17.66
N GLU A 22 -13.68 0.78 -16.55
CA GLU A 22 -14.34 1.03 -15.26
C GLU A 22 -13.36 1.58 -14.22
N LYS A 23 -13.84 2.42 -13.30
CA LYS A 23 -13.07 2.84 -12.11
C LYS A 23 -12.62 1.58 -11.39
N THR A 24 -11.33 1.32 -11.41
CA THR A 24 -10.80 0.08 -10.88
C THR A 24 -10.93 0.10 -9.35
N PHE A 25 -11.65 -0.87 -8.77
CA PHE A 25 -11.87 -0.95 -7.31
C PHE A 25 -10.57 -0.91 -6.49
N ILE A 26 -9.45 -1.31 -7.11
CA ILE A 26 -8.11 -1.31 -6.51
C ILE A 26 -7.57 0.12 -6.29
N ILE A 27 -8.02 1.12 -7.06
CA ILE A 27 -7.54 2.52 -6.96
C ILE A 27 -8.56 3.47 -6.33
N ASP A 28 -9.70 2.96 -5.88
CA ASP A 28 -10.75 3.77 -5.27
C ASP A 28 -10.34 4.28 -3.88
N GLU A 29 -10.08 5.58 -3.80
CA GLU A 29 -9.69 6.29 -2.58
C GLU A 29 -10.86 6.46 -1.58
N SER A 30 -12.10 6.16 -1.97
CA SER A 30 -13.27 6.18 -1.06
C SER A 30 -13.38 4.93 -0.19
N ARG A 31 -12.53 3.93 -0.41
CA ARG A 31 -12.57 2.67 0.34
C ARG A 31 -12.26 2.91 1.82
N PRO A 32 -12.98 2.25 2.76
CA PRO A 32 -12.76 2.42 4.19
C PRO A 32 -11.30 2.25 4.61
N LEU A 33 -10.59 1.25 4.07
CA LEU A 33 -9.17 1.05 4.37
C LEU A 33 -8.31 2.25 3.97
N TYR A 34 -8.58 2.87 2.81
CA TYR A 34 -7.84 4.05 2.35
C TYR A 34 -8.07 5.23 3.30
N VAL A 35 -9.33 5.49 3.63
CA VAL A 35 -9.72 6.54 4.59
C VAL A 35 -9.07 6.31 5.95
N THR A 36 -9.13 5.08 6.48
CA THR A 36 -8.51 4.73 7.77
C THR A 36 -7.00 4.95 7.78
N ILE A 37 -6.28 4.55 6.73
CA ILE A 37 -4.82 4.78 6.65
C ILE A 37 -4.51 6.27 6.60
N ASN A 38 -5.29 7.06 5.85
CA ASN A 38 -5.11 8.50 5.81
C ASN A 38 -5.29 9.15 7.19
N GLU A 39 -6.32 8.74 7.93
CA GLU A 39 -6.56 9.21 9.30
C GLU A 39 -5.44 8.84 10.26
N ILE A 40 -4.87 7.63 10.15
CA ILE A 40 -3.72 7.20 10.95
C ILE A 40 -2.51 8.08 10.66
N ILE A 41 -2.19 8.31 9.39
CA ILE A 41 -1.06 9.17 9.01
C ILE A 41 -1.29 10.60 9.52
N LYS A 42 -2.49 11.14 9.32
CA LYS A 42 -2.83 12.48 9.80
C LYS A 42 -2.63 12.61 11.31
N LYS A 43 -3.13 11.66 12.10
CA LYS A 43 -2.91 11.64 13.55
C LYS A 43 -1.43 11.56 13.92
N GLY A 44 -0.63 10.78 13.20
CA GLY A 44 0.82 10.71 13.41
C GLY A 44 1.53 12.02 13.09
N GLN A 45 1.09 12.74 12.05
CA GLN A 45 1.60 14.08 11.71
C GLN A 45 1.21 15.12 12.76
N ASP A 46 -0.05 15.11 13.22
CA ASP A 46 -0.54 16.02 14.27
C ASP A 46 0.23 15.86 15.59
N LYS A 47 0.72 14.64 15.87
CA LYS A 47 1.58 14.33 17.03
C LYS A 47 3.07 14.53 16.79
N GLY A 48 3.50 14.85 15.56
CA GLY A 48 4.90 14.96 15.19
C GLY A 48 5.65 13.63 15.13
N GLU A 49 4.96 12.49 15.14
CA GLU A 49 5.53 11.14 14.99
C GLU A 49 5.95 10.88 13.53
N PHE A 50 5.18 11.42 12.59
CA PHE A 50 5.47 11.35 11.15
C PHE A 50 5.94 12.70 10.59
N ARG A 51 6.75 12.62 9.54
CA ARG A 51 7.18 13.76 8.74
C ARG A 51 5.97 14.52 8.21
N ASN A 52 6.05 15.84 8.17
CA ASN A 52 4.96 16.73 7.76
C ASN A 52 5.33 17.60 6.54
N ASP A 53 6.50 17.38 5.95
CA ASP A 53 6.95 17.97 4.69
C ASP A 53 6.23 17.34 3.47
N ILE A 54 5.61 16.18 3.65
CA ILE A 54 4.74 15.51 2.68
C ILE A 54 3.34 15.38 3.27
N SER A 55 2.28 15.63 2.48
CA SER A 55 0.91 15.57 3.00
C SER A 55 0.50 14.13 3.39
N SER A 56 -0.41 14.00 4.36
CA SER A 56 -0.99 12.69 4.73
C SER A 56 -1.61 11.97 3.53
N ALA A 57 -2.25 12.70 2.62
CA ALA A 57 -2.84 12.17 1.40
C ALA A 57 -1.77 11.57 0.47
N GLU A 58 -0.66 12.26 0.25
CA GLU A 58 0.44 11.76 -0.58
C GLU A 58 1.11 10.53 0.05
N LEU A 59 1.41 10.57 1.35
CA LEU A 59 1.94 9.41 2.08
C LEU A 59 0.99 8.20 2.00
N THR A 60 -0.32 8.43 2.09
CA THR A 60 -1.35 7.38 1.91
C THR A 60 -1.27 6.79 0.51
N LYS A 61 -1.20 7.63 -0.53
CA LYS A 61 -1.08 7.17 -1.93
C LYS A 61 0.18 6.34 -2.14
N MET A 62 1.29 6.71 -1.50
CA MET A 62 2.54 5.96 -1.57
C MET A 62 2.38 4.57 -0.94
N ILE A 63 1.79 4.45 0.27
CA ILE A 63 1.47 3.15 0.89
C ILE A 63 0.63 2.29 -0.05
N PHE A 64 -0.47 2.81 -0.60
CA PHE A 64 -1.32 2.00 -1.47
C PHE A 64 -0.65 1.65 -2.81
N ARG A 65 0.26 2.51 -3.30
CA ARG A 65 1.09 2.18 -4.47
C ARG A 65 2.02 1.01 -4.16
N THR A 66 2.65 0.97 -2.99
CA THR A 66 3.49 -0.18 -2.61
C THR A 66 2.66 -1.43 -2.36
N ILE A 67 1.46 -1.33 -1.77
CA ILE A 67 0.58 -2.51 -1.55
C ILE A 67 0.29 -3.18 -2.89
N ARG A 68 -0.07 -2.35 -3.88
CA ARG A 68 -0.33 -2.83 -5.23
C ARG A 68 0.91 -3.42 -5.90
N GLY A 69 2.06 -2.76 -5.73
CA GLY A 69 3.34 -3.25 -6.24
C GLY A 69 3.72 -4.61 -5.68
N THR A 70 3.65 -4.79 -4.36
CA THR A 70 3.95 -6.05 -3.68
C THR A 70 3.02 -7.18 -4.13
N PHE A 71 1.71 -6.92 -4.22
CA PHE A 71 0.76 -7.93 -4.70
C PHE A 71 1.00 -8.28 -6.17
N TYR A 72 1.29 -7.29 -7.01
CA TYR A 72 1.56 -7.51 -8.42
C TYR A 72 2.85 -8.33 -8.62
N GLU A 73 3.92 -8.01 -7.90
CA GLU A 73 5.17 -8.76 -7.91
C GLU A 73 4.99 -10.19 -7.42
N TRP A 74 4.18 -10.39 -6.37
CA TRP A 74 3.82 -11.72 -5.90
C TRP A 74 3.07 -12.55 -6.94
N CYS A 75 2.10 -11.92 -7.64
CA CYS A 75 1.39 -12.54 -8.76
C CYS A 75 2.34 -12.90 -9.91
N LEU A 76 3.26 -12.00 -10.28
CA LEU A 76 4.25 -12.24 -11.35
C LEU A 76 5.22 -13.39 -11.04
N ASN A 77 5.43 -13.66 -9.75
CA ASN A 77 6.27 -14.77 -9.29
C ASN A 77 5.46 -16.03 -8.99
N ASP A 78 4.24 -16.18 -9.51
CA ASP A 78 3.38 -17.37 -9.29
C ASP A 78 3.19 -17.70 -7.79
N GLY A 79 3.17 -16.70 -6.92
CA GLY A 79 3.03 -16.90 -5.48
C GLY A 79 4.24 -17.55 -4.79
N LYS A 80 5.42 -17.61 -5.44
CA LYS A 80 6.61 -18.37 -4.99
C LYS A 80 7.27 -17.89 -3.70
N PHE A 81 6.91 -16.72 -3.19
CA PHE A 81 7.45 -16.22 -1.92
C PHE A 81 6.34 -16.03 -0.87
N ASN A 82 6.72 -16.09 0.40
CA ASN A 82 5.80 -15.82 1.50
C ASN A 82 5.46 -14.32 1.51
N LEU A 83 4.25 -14.00 1.04
CA LEU A 83 3.75 -12.63 0.95
C LEU A 83 3.72 -11.90 2.29
N ILE A 84 3.43 -12.62 3.38
CA ILE A 84 3.33 -12.05 4.72
C ILE A 84 4.71 -11.65 5.23
N ASP A 85 5.70 -12.54 5.13
CA ASP A 85 7.05 -12.28 5.61
C ASP A 85 7.73 -11.18 4.79
N ASP A 86 7.62 -11.25 3.46
CA ASP A 86 8.20 -10.26 2.57
C ASP A 86 7.52 -8.88 2.74
N GLY A 87 6.19 -8.86 2.77
CA GLY A 87 5.42 -7.65 3.03
C GLY A 87 5.77 -7.01 4.36
N ALA A 88 5.84 -7.78 5.45
CA ALA A 88 6.20 -7.26 6.76
C ALA A 88 7.61 -6.63 6.77
N LYS A 89 8.58 -7.29 6.12
CA LYS A 89 9.94 -6.77 5.97
C LYS A 89 9.96 -5.48 5.14
N PHE A 90 9.29 -5.46 3.99
CA PHE A 90 9.18 -4.30 3.12
C PHE A 90 8.57 -3.10 3.85
N TYR A 91 7.41 -3.28 4.47
CA TYR A 91 6.70 -2.19 5.16
C TYR A 91 7.45 -1.67 6.37
N LYS A 92 8.16 -2.53 7.11
CA LYS A 92 9.01 -2.09 8.22
C LYS A 92 10.08 -1.11 7.75
N ILE A 93 10.72 -1.39 6.61
CA ILE A 93 11.73 -0.50 6.02
C ILE A 93 11.05 0.75 5.43
N PHE A 94 10.00 0.57 4.64
CA PHE A 94 9.31 1.68 3.98
C PHE A 94 8.75 2.70 4.99
N LEU A 95 8.04 2.24 6.02
CA LEU A 95 7.47 3.12 7.05
C LEU A 95 8.53 3.80 7.93
N SER A 96 9.76 3.27 7.97
CA SER A 96 10.86 3.94 8.67
C SER A 96 11.20 5.30 8.04
N SER A 97 10.97 5.45 6.73
CA SER A 97 11.17 6.71 5.99
C SER A 97 10.10 7.78 6.27
N PHE A 98 9.01 7.40 6.95
CA PHE A 98 7.92 8.31 7.31
C PHE A 98 8.16 8.99 8.65
N ARG A 99 9.15 8.50 9.43
CA ARG A 99 9.52 9.14 10.69
C ARG A 99 9.97 10.58 10.42
N LYS A 100 9.59 11.47 11.33
CA LYS A 100 10.07 12.85 11.28
C LYS A 100 11.59 12.85 11.42
N ASP A 101 12.28 13.46 10.46
CA ASP A 101 13.73 13.59 10.53
C ASP A 101 14.07 14.53 11.69
N VAL A 102 14.83 14.03 12.67
CA VAL A 102 15.24 14.81 13.85
C VAL A 102 16.38 15.79 13.48
N SER A 103 16.80 15.77 12.20
CA SER A 103 17.99 16.44 11.68
C SER A 103 17.74 17.83 11.08
N GLN A 104 16.50 18.34 11.06
CA GLN A 104 16.24 19.72 10.61
C GLN A 104 15.79 20.61 11.79
N PRO A 105 16.54 21.71 12.07
CA PRO A 105 16.21 22.68 13.12
C PRO A 105 14.95 23.50 12.82
#